data_AF-A0A1D7XKY0-F1
#
_entry.id   AF-A0A1D7XKY0-F1
#
_cell.length_a   1.000
_cell.length_b   1.000
_cell.length_c   1.000
_cell.angle_alpha   90.00
_cell.angle_beta   90.00
_cell.angle_gamma   90.00
#
_symmetry.space_group_name_H-M   'P 1'
#
loop_
_entity.id
_entity.type
_entity.pdbx_description
1 polymer ?
#
loop_
_entity_poly.entity_id
_entity_poly.type
_entity_poly.pdbx_seq_one_letter_code
_entity_poly.pdbx_strand_id
1 'polypeptide(L)'
;MQVKEYDYIKGSTAVNPSRKSTIRRPKKSKQNLRKVKKNKSIKIKNEKVEARKSTLIISILIVSLGLMTIAGDTKVYSMQKNLGKINGKINNAQETNEALKVKLLKFGSLQNIQETSEKQLSMSMPTKDDIVKVDFSENYFANIEKNTATEINKKQGFLSKILDKFR
;
A
#
# COMPACT_ATOMS: atom_id res chain seq x y z
N MET A 1 -28.84 -11.75 -71.29
CA MET A 1 -28.88 -11.07 -72.60
C MET A 1 -30.23 -11.45 -73.19
N GLN A 2 -31.22 -10.55 -73.23
CA GLN A 2 -32.55 -10.91 -73.75
C GLN A 2 -32.49 -10.95 -75.27
N VAL A 3 -32.62 -12.15 -75.83
CA VAL A 3 -32.72 -12.36 -77.28
C VAL A 3 -34.14 -11.95 -77.67
N LYS A 4 -34.27 -10.94 -78.52
CA LYS A 4 -35.54 -10.58 -79.14
C LYS A 4 -35.60 -11.28 -80.48
N GLU A 5 -36.48 -12.26 -80.60
CA GLU A 5 -36.83 -12.88 -81.87
C GLU A 5 -37.63 -11.88 -82.71
N TYR A 6 -37.33 -11.83 -84.00
CA TYR A 6 -38.07 -11.05 -84.97
C TYR A 6 -38.63 -12.02 -86.00
N ASP A 7 -39.95 -11.97 -86.22
CA ASP A 7 -40.59 -12.71 -87.29
C ASP A 7 -40.20 -12.11 -88.64
N TYR A 8 -39.57 -12.92 -89.47
CA TYR A 8 -39.25 -12.57 -90.85
C TYR A 8 -40.37 -13.07 -91.76
N ILE A 9 -41.15 -12.14 -92.32
CA ILE A 9 -42.20 -12.45 -93.29
C ILE A 9 -41.54 -12.77 -94.63
N LYS A 10 -41.78 -13.97 -95.18
CA LYS A 10 -41.32 -14.37 -96.52
C LYS A 10 -42.36 -14.00 -97.57
N GLY A 11 -42.16 -12.87 -98.25
CA GLY A 11 -42.98 -12.37 -99.36
C GLY A 11 -42.38 -11.11 -100.00
N SER A 12 -42.88 -10.68 -101.16
CA SER A 12 -42.35 -9.53 -101.92
C SER A 12 -42.40 -8.23 -101.11
N THR A 13 -41.23 -7.72 -100.71
CA THR A 13 -41.07 -6.50 -99.92
C THR A 13 -40.95 -5.28 -100.83
N ALA A 14 -42.07 -4.75 -101.33
CA ALA A 14 -42.07 -3.50 -102.11
C ALA A 14 -41.75 -2.25 -101.26
N VAL A 15 -41.83 -2.34 -99.93
CA VAL A 15 -41.47 -1.24 -99.01
C VAL A 15 -40.58 -1.80 -97.91
N ASN A 16 -39.32 -1.33 -97.87
CA ASN A 16 -38.30 -1.78 -96.93
C ASN A 16 -38.64 -1.28 -95.50
N PRO A 17 -39.02 -2.16 -94.55
CA PRO A 17 -39.41 -1.72 -93.22
C PRO A 17 -38.21 -1.15 -92.46
N SER A 18 -38.29 0.13 -92.08
CA SER A 18 -37.21 0.79 -91.34
C SER A 18 -37.14 0.28 -89.90
N ARG A 19 -35.99 -0.28 -89.51
CA ARG A 19 -35.73 -0.71 -88.13
C ARG A 19 -35.63 0.52 -87.21
N LYS A 20 -36.52 0.64 -86.22
CA LYS A 20 -36.37 1.62 -85.13
C LYS A 20 -35.05 1.35 -84.40
N SER A 21 -34.11 2.29 -84.49
CA SER A 21 -32.85 2.22 -83.77
C SER A 21 -33.12 2.26 -82.27
N THR A 22 -32.63 1.26 -81.54
CA THR A 22 -32.71 1.28 -80.08
C THR A 22 -31.82 2.42 -79.60
N ILE A 23 -32.43 3.48 -79.05
CA ILE A 23 -31.73 4.63 -78.46
C ILE A 23 -30.71 4.08 -77.44
N ARG A 24 -29.41 4.12 -77.81
CA ARG A 24 -28.32 3.72 -76.92
C ARG A 24 -28.28 4.72 -75.77
N ARG A 25 -28.78 4.32 -74.59
CA ARG A 25 -28.67 5.12 -73.36
C ARG A 25 -27.21 5.58 -73.17
N PRO A 26 -26.96 6.86 -72.86
CA PRO A 26 -25.60 7.41 -72.81
C PRO A 26 -24.75 6.68 -71.75
N LYS A 27 -23.61 6.11 -72.16
CA LYS A 27 -22.66 5.41 -71.27
C LYS A 27 -22.22 6.26 -70.06
N LYS A 28 -22.19 7.60 -70.21
CA LYS A 28 -21.86 8.57 -69.16
C LYS A 28 -22.82 8.49 -67.96
N SER A 29 -24.11 8.26 -68.18
CA SER A 29 -25.11 8.14 -67.10
C SER A 29 -24.82 6.92 -66.20
N LYS A 30 -24.50 5.76 -66.79
CA LYS A 30 -24.17 4.55 -66.03
C LYS A 30 -22.88 4.68 -65.21
N GLN A 31 -21.87 5.39 -65.72
CA GLN A 31 -20.62 5.64 -64.98
C GLN A 31 -20.86 6.57 -63.78
N ASN A 32 -21.64 7.63 -63.96
CA ASN A 32 -21.99 8.53 -62.87
C ASN A 32 -22.79 7.81 -61.76
N LEU A 33 -23.75 6.96 -62.14
CA LEU A 33 -24.48 6.10 -61.20
C LEU A 33 -23.56 5.14 -60.42
N ARG A 34 -22.52 4.58 -61.05
CA ARG A 34 -21.52 3.74 -60.36
C ARG A 34 -20.68 4.54 -59.37
N LYS A 35 -20.25 5.76 -59.75
CA LYS A 35 -19.49 6.66 -58.86
C LYS A 35 -20.32 7.07 -57.64
N VAL A 36 -21.59 7.44 -57.84
CA VAL A 36 -22.51 7.79 -56.75
C VAL A 36 -22.72 6.60 -55.79
N LYS A 37 -22.93 5.39 -56.32
CA LYS A 37 -23.06 4.18 -55.49
C LYS A 37 -21.78 3.89 -54.69
N LYS A 38 -20.60 4.01 -55.32
CA LYS A 38 -19.31 3.81 -54.66
C LYS A 38 -19.11 4.85 -53.54
N ASN A 39 -19.35 6.12 -53.82
CA ASN A 39 -19.20 7.19 -52.83
C ASN A 39 -20.17 7.02 -51.66
N LYS A 40 -21.42 6.61 -51.91
CA LYS A 40 -22.38 6.29 -50.84
C LYS A 40 -21.89 5.14 -49.96
N SER A 41 -21.34 4.07 -50.56
CA SER A 41 -20.80 2.95 -49.79
C SER A 41 -19.58 3.31 -48.95
N ILE A 42 -18.72 4.21 -49.43
CA ILE A 42 -17.56 4.72 -48.69
C ILE A 42 -18.02 5.58 -47.51
N LYS A 43 -18.99 6.48 -47.74
CA LYS A 43 -19.54 7.34 -46.69
C LYS A 43 -20.13 6.51 -45.54
N ILE A 44 -20.96 5.51 -45.85
CA ILE A 44 -21.55 4.61 -44.85
C ILE A 44 -20.47 3.81 -44.08
N LYS A 45 -19.39 3.38 -44.76
CA LYS A 45 -18.28 2.70 -44.09
C LYS A 45 -17.55 3.64 -43.13
N ASN A 46 -17.29 4.87 -43.55
CA ASN A 46 -16.60 5.86 -42.73
C ASN A 46 -17.44 6.23 -41.49
N GLU A 47 -18.74 6.46 -41.66
CA GLU A 47 -19.68 6.73 -40.54
C GLU A 47 -19.68 5.56 -39.53
N LYS A 48 -19.68 4.31 -40.00
CA LYS A 48 -19.59 3.13 -39.11
C LYS A 48 -18.25 3.05 -38.37
N VAL A 49 -17.15 3.40 -39.02
CA VAL A 49 -15.82 3.43 -38.38
C VAL A 49 -15.74 4.53 -37.34
N GLU A 50 -16.30 5.70 -37.62
CA GLU A 50 -16.34 6.84 -36.70
C GLU A 50 -17.18 6.53 -35.46
N ALA A 51 -18.38 5.94 -35.66
CA ALA A 51 -19.22 5.49 -34.55
C ALA A 51 -18.48 4.46 -33.66
N ARG A 52 -17.80 3.47 -34.27
CA ARG A 52 -17.00 2.49 -33.53
C ARG A 52 -15.85 3.12 -32.76
N LYS A 53 -15.16 4.11 -33.33
CA LYS A 53 -14.08 4.83 -32.64
C LYS A 53 -14.60 5.58 -31.41
N SER A 54 -15.73 6.28 -31.54
CA SER A 54 -16.37 6.97 -30.42
C SER A 54 -16.76 6.00 -29.30
N THR A 55 -17.42 4.89 -29.64
CA THR A 55 -17.77 3.86 -28.66
C THR A 55 -16.54 3.26 -27.99
N LEU A 56 -15.45 3.06 -28.74
CA LEU A 56 -14.19 2.53 -28.21
C LEU A 56 -13.57 3.49 -27.18
N ILE A 57 -13.53 4.80 -27.47
CA ILE A 57 -13.02 5.82 -26.54
C ILE A 57 -13.85 5.83 -25.25
N ILE A 58 -15.18 5.80 -25.35
CA ILE A 58 -16.07 5.76 -24.19
C ILE A 58 -15.86 4.47 -23.38
N SER A 59 -15.67 3.32 -24.04
CA SER A 59 -15.40 2.06 -23.36
C SER A 59 -14.08 2.09 -22.58
N ILE A 60 -13.02 2.67 -23.15
CA ILE A 60 -11.74 2.85 -22.46
C ILE A 60 -11.91 3.76 -21.24
N LEU A 61 -12.65 4.85 -21.36
CA LEU A 61 -12.93 5.75 -20.25
C LEU A 61 -13.61 5.00 -19.09
N ILE A 62 -14.66 4.24 -19.37
CA ILE A 62 -15.39 3.46 -18.35
C ILE A 62 -14.46 2.44 -17.68
N VAL A 63 -13.67 1.69 -18.47
CA VAL A 63 -12.73 0.69 -17.94
C VAL A 63 -11.65 1.36 -17.08
N SER A 64 -11.09 2.48 -17.55
CA SER A 64 -10.06 3.22 -16.80
C SER A 64 -10.60 3.75 -15.47
N LEU A 65 -11.84 4.24 -15.46
CA LEU A 65 -12.49 4.73 -14.25
C LEU A 65 -12.75 3.59 -13.25
N GLY A 66 -13.20 2.43 -13.75
CA GLY A 66 -13.40 1.24 -12.93
C GLY A 66 -12.09 0.69 -12.32
N LEU A 67 -11.01 0.68 -13.10
CA LEU A 67 -9.68 0.30 -12.58
C LEU A 67 -9.16 1.31 -11.56
N MET A 68 -9.36 2.61 -11.79
CA MET A 68 -8.98 3.68 -10.87
C MET A 68 -9.70 3.53 -9.52
N THR A 69 -11.01 3.24 -9.51
CA THR A 69 -11.77 3.03 -8.27
C THR A 69 -11.29 1.82 -7.49
N ILE A 70 -11.07 0.68 -8.17
CA ILE A 70 -10.57 -0.54 -7.52
C ILE A 70 -9.18 -0.30 -6.93
N ALA A 71 -8.28 0.37 -7.67
CA ALA A 71 -6.95 0.71 -7.18
C ALA A 71 -7.02 1.60 -5.93
N GLY A 72 -7.92 2.58 -5.91
CA GLY A 72 -8.19 3.41 -4.73
C GLY A 72 -8.60 2.58 -3.52
N ASP A 73 -9.55 1.67 -3.71
CA ASP A 73 -10.05 0.80 -2.63
C ASP A 73 -8.94 -0.11 -2.08
N THR A 74 -8.11 -0.71 -2.94
CA THR A 74 -7.00 -1.57 -2.46
C THR A 74 -6.02 -0.81 -1.57
N LYS A 75 -5.75 0.46 -1.86
CA LYS A 75 -4.90 1.32 -1.02
C LYS A 75 -5.55 1.55 0.34
N VAL A 76 -6.84 1.89 0.37
CA VAL A 76 -7.59 2.10 1.61
C VAL A 76 -7.60 0.83 2.45
N TYR A 77 -7.90 -0.33 1.87
CA TYR A 77 -7.88 -1.62 2.57
C TYR A 77 -6.50 -1.96 3.13
N SER A 78 -5.44 -1.71 2.36
CA SER A 78 -4.07 -1.94 2.84
C SER A 78 -3.73 -1.06 4.05
N MET A 79 -4.19 0.20 4.03
CA MET A 79 -3.99 1.14 5.12
C MET A 79 -4.77 0.74 6.37
N GLN A 80 -6.04 0.35 6.23
CA GLN A 80 -6.85 -0.18 7.33
C GLN A 80 -6.21 -1.43 7.95
N LYS A 81 -5.71 -2.36 7.13
CA LYS A 81 -5.02 -3.56 7.61
C LYS A 81 -3.75 -3.21 8.39
N ASN A 82 -2.99 -2.24 7.91
CA ASN A 82 -1.78 -1.78 8.61
C ASN A 82 -2.12 -1.09 9.93
N LEU A 83 -3.16 -0.25 9.97
CA LEU A 83 -3.67 0.35 11.21
C LEU A 83 -4.11 -0.71 12.20
N GLY A 84 -4.85 -1.74 11.75
CA GLY A 84 -5.26 -2.86 12.61
C GLY A 84 -4.06 -3.63 13.18
N LYS A 85 -3.02 -3.87 12.38
CA LYS A 85 -1.77 -4.50 12.84
C LYS A 85 -1.04 -3.63 13.87
N ILE A 86 -0.93 -2.32 13.62
CA ILE A 86 -0.28 -1.38 14.54
C ILE A 86 -1.04 -1.35 15.87
N ASN A 87 -2.37 -1.25 15.82
CA ASN A 87 -3.21 -1.24 17.02
C ASN A 87 -3.08 -2.55 17.82
N GLY A 88 -3.05 -3.69 17.11
CA GLY A 88 -2.78 -4.99 17.75
C GLY A 88 -1.42 -5.04 18.42
N LYS A 89 -0.36 -4.51 17.79
CA LYS A 89 0.97 -4.41 18.40
C LYS A 89 0.99 -3.50 19.62
N ILE A 90 0.28 -2.37 19.59
CA ILE A 90 0.18 -1.44 20.72
C ILE A 90 -0.50 -2.13 21.90
N ASN A 91 -1.64 -2.78 21.68
CA ASN A 91 -2.35 -3.50 22.73
C ASN A 91 -1.48 -4.61 23.34
N ASN A 92 -0.80 -5.39 22.50
CA ASN A 92 0.10 -6.43 22.98
C ASN A 92 1.30 -5.86 23.77
N ALA A 93 1.85 -4.73 23.31
CA ALA A 93 2.91 -4.01 24.04
C ALA A 93 2.42 -3.46 25.40
N GLN A 94 1.16 -3.02 25.48
CA GLN A 94 0.56 -2.57 26.72
C GLN A 94 0.32 -3.74 27.68
N GLU A 95 -0.28 -4.84 27.22
CA GLU A 95 -0.51 -6.05 28.01
C GLU A 95 0.80 -6.63 28.56
N THR A 96 1.84 -6.68 27.72
CA THR A 96 3.17 -7.13 28.13
C THR A 96 3.80 -6.20 29.15
N ASN A 97 3.69 -4.87 28.99
CA ASN A 97 4.14 -3.90 29.98
C ASN A 97 3.41 -4.05 31.32
N GLU A 98 2.08 -4.22 31.30
CA GLU A 98 1.28 -4.44 32.51
C GLU A 98 1.67 -5.75 33.20
N ALA A 99 1.82 -6.84 32.44
CA ALA A 99 2.30 -8.12 32.97
C ALA A 99 3.71 -8.01 33.58
N LEU A 100 4.61 -7.24 32.94
CA LEU A 100 5.97 -7.04 33.42
C LEU A 100 5.98 -6.21 34.71
N LYS A 101 5.14 -5.16 34.79
CA LYS A 101 4.93 -4.38 36.01
C LYS A 101 4.43 -5.26 37.16
N VAL A 102 3.46 -6.13 36.90
CA VAL A 102 2.96 -7.09 37.91
C VAL A 102 4.06 -8.05 38.35
N LYS A 103 4.87 -8.59 37.42
CA LYS A 103 6.03 -9.43 37.76
C LYS A 103 7.05 -8.69 38.62
N LEU A 104 7.33 -7.42 38.29
CA LEU A 104 8.26 -6.59 39.07
C LEU A 104 7.76 -6.38 40.49
N LEU A 105 6.46 -6.09 40.65
CA LEU A 105 5.82 -5.96 41.96
C LEU A 105 5.85 -7.28 42.76
N LYS A 106 5.69 -8.43 42.10
CA LYS A 106 5.87 -9.74 42.75
C LYS A 106 7.31 -9.99 43.17
N PHE A 107 8.29 -9.59 42.36
CA PHE A 107 9.71 -9.71 42.69
C PHE A 107 10.10 -8.83 43.88
N GLY A 108 9.65 -7.57 43.89
CA GLY A 108 9.85 -6.64 45.01
C GLY A 108 8.92 -6.88 46.20
N SER A 109 8.03 -7.87 46.15
CA SER A 109 7.14 -8.17 47.27
C SER A 109 7.96 -8.72 48.44
N LEU A 110 7.62 -8.27 49.64
CA LEU A 110 8.31 -8.63 50.88
C LEU A 110 8.40 -10.15 51.07
N GLN A 111 7.35 -10.87 50.66
CA GLN A 111 7.28 -12.34 50.68
C GLN A 111 8.40 -12.99 49.84
N ASN A 112 8.63 -12.47 48.63
CA ASN A 112 9.61 -13.05 47.70
C ASN A 112 11.05 -12.68 48.09
N ILE A 113 11.23 -11.47 48.65
CA ILE A 113 12.50 -11.05 49.27
C ILE A 113 12.81 -11.96 50.46
N GLN A 114 11.84 -12.18 51.35
CA GLN A 114 11.99 -13.07 52.51
C GLN A 114 12.35 -14.49 52.06
N GLU A 115 11.61 -15.05 51.10
CA GLU A 115 11.85 -16.42 50.61
C GLU A 115 13.23 -16.57 49.95
N THR A 116 13.67 -15.55 49.19
CA THR A 116 15.01 -15.55 48.59
C THR A 116 16.11 -15.44 49.65
N SER A 117 15.92 -14.54 50.63
CA SER A 117 16.85 -14.33 51.74
C SER A 117 16.98 -15.58 52.62
N GLU A 118 15.87 -16.22 52.95
CA GLU A 118 15.85 -17.44 53.78
C GLU A 118 16.42 -18.65 53.05
N LYS A 119 16.02 -18.88 51.79
CA LYS A 119 16.39 -20.11 51.06
C LYS A 119 17.73 -20.05 50.34
N GLN A 120 18.11 -18.90 49.77
CA GLN A 120 19.34 -18.77 48.98
C GLN A 120 20.49 -18.14 49.75
N LEU A 121 20.19 -17.17 50.62
CA LEU A 121 21.20 -16.44 51.38
C LEU A 121 21.34 -16.95 52.82
N SER A 122 20.55 -17.96 53.20
CA SER A 122 20.51 -18.53 54.56
C SER A 122 20.32 -17.46 55.64
N MET A 123 19.62 -16.38 55.33
CA MET A 123 19.31 -15.31 56.27
C MET A 123 18.10 -15.72 57.09
N SER A 124 18.15 -15.56 58.40
CA SER A 124 16.99 -15.75 59.28
C SER A 124 16.47 -14.40 59.78
N MET A 125 15.15 -14.31 59.95
CA MET A 125 14.53 -13.15 60.58
C MET A 125 15.02 -13.08 62.04
N PRO A 126 15.65 -11.99 62.48
CA PRO A 126 16.16 -11.89 63.85
C PRO A 126 15.01 -11.92 64.85
N THR A 127 15.16 -12.75 65.87
CA THR A 127 14.20 -12.85 66.98
C THR A 127 14.59 -11.90 68.11
N LYS A 128 13.70 -11.71 69.10
CA LYS A 128 13.96 -10.79 70.23
C LYS A 128 15.24 -11.14 71.00
N ASP A 129 15.63 -12.41 70.96
CA ASP A 129 16.83 -12.94 71.61
C ASP A 129 18.12 -12.58 70.84
N ASP A 130 18.01 -12.25 69.54
CA ASP A 130 19.12 -11.84 68.68
C ASP A 130 19.38 -10.31 68.73
N ILE A 131 18.53 -9.56 69.45
CA ILE A 131 18.63 -8.09 69.53
C ILE A 131 19.52 -7.69 70.71
N VAL A 132 20.75 -7.27 70.41
CA VAL A 132 21.62 -6.63 71.39
C VAL A 132 21.26 -5.15 71.49
N LYS A 133 20.67 -4.74 72.62
CA LYS A 133 20.46 -3.33 72.93
C LYS A 133 21.74 -2.75 73.51
N VAL A 134 22.44 -1.95 72.71
CA VAL A 134 23.62 -1.21 73.15
C VAL A 134 23.16 0.18 73.58
N ASP A 135 23.40 0.52 74.84
CA ASP A 135 23.25 1.89 75.34
C ASP A 135 24.47 2.69 74.89
N PHE A 136 24.25 3.85 74.26
CA PHE A 136 25.30 4.78 73.79
C PHE A 136 25.48 5.98 74.71
N SER A 137 24.97 5.89 75.94
CA SER A 137 25.08 6.94 76.96
C SER A 137 26.54 7.28 77.32
N GLU A 138 27.48 6.36 77.12
CA GLU A 138 28.91 6.60 77.25
C GLU A 138 29.63 6.64 75.88
N ASN A 139 30.75 7.35 75.83
CA ASN A 139 31.50 7.57 74.59
C ASN A 139 32.46 6.40 74.31
N TYR A 140 31.93 5.28 73.83
CA TYR A 140 32.67 4.02 73.58
C TYR A 140 33.75 4.09 72.48
N PHE A 141 33.90 5.24 71.80
CA PHE A 141 34.85 5.46 70.72
C PHE A 141 35.93 6.49 71.03
N ALA A 142 36.11 6.88 72.30
CA ALA A 142 37.10 7.88 72.71
C ALA A 142 38.56 7.55 72.31
N ASN A 143 38.88 6.26 72.11
CA ASN A 143 40.20 5.78 71.72
C ASN A 143 40.34 5.43 70.23
N ILE A 144 39.33 5.73 69.40
CA ILE A 144 39.55 5.71 67.95
C ILE A 144 40.24 7.02 67.61
N GLU A 145 41.57 7.02 67.70
CA GLU A 145 42.37 8.04 67.05
C GLU A 145 41.87 8.16 65.61
N LYS A 146 41.31 9.32 65.29
CA LYS A 146 41.12 9.71 63.90
C LYS A 146 42.52 9.67 63.30
N ASN A 147 42.83 8.60 62.57
CA ASN A 147 43.82 8.66 61.51
C ASN A 147 43.32 9.71 60.54
N THR A 148 43.65 10.96 60.85
CA THR A 148 43.58 12.12 59.99
C THR A 148 44.24 11.71 58.70
N ALA A 149 43.40 11.49 57.68
CA ALA A 149 43.66 11.60 56.26
C ALA A 149 45.15 11.79 55.91
N THR A 150 45.94 10.73 56.03
CA THR A 150 47.27 10.67 55.44
C THR A 150 47.10 10.25 53.98
N GLU A 151 47.15 11.26 53.12
CA GLU A 151 47.68 11.23 51.77
C GLU A 151 47.20 10.10 50.84
N ILE A 152 45.99 10.25 50.28
CA ILE A 152 45.74 9.72 48.95
C ILE A 152 46.36 10.68 47.94
N ASN A 153 47.63 10.43 47.66
CA ASN A 153 48.33 10.71 46.40
C ASN A 153 47.45 11.31 45.31
N LYS A 154 47.71 12.58 44.99
CA LYS A 154 47.13 13.32 43.87
C LYS A 154 47.55 12.68 42.53
N LYS A 155 46.95 11.54 42.16
CA LYS A 155 47.00 11.06 40.78
C LYS A 155 46.07 11.94 39.95
N GLN A 156 46.68 12.84 39.17
CA GLN A 156 46.02 13.57 38.09
C GLN A 156 45.33 12.55 37.17
N GLY A 157 44.02 12.40 37.33
CA GLY A 157 43.20 11.60 36.43
C GLY A 157 43.15 12.23 35.05
N PHE A 158 43.15 11.41 34.00
CA PHE A 158 43.08 11.80 32.58
C PHE A 158 42.13 12.97 32.25
N LEU A 159 41.07 13.13 33.04
CA LEU A 159 40.09 14.21 32.92
C LEU A 159 40.67 15.61 33.17
N SER A 160 41.69 15.77 34.02
CA SER A 160 42.30 17.09 34.27
C SER A 160 43.11 17.58 33.07
N LYS A 161 43.71 16.68 32.28
CA LYS A 161 44.42 17.02 31.04
C LYS A 161 43.49 17.38 29.88
N ILE A 162 42.26 16.86 29.88
CA ILE A 162 41.25 17.17 28.86
C ILE A 162 40.64 18.56 29.14
N LEU A 163 40.35 18.87 30.41
CA LEU A 163 39.73 20.14 30.78
C LEU A 163 40.63 21.35 30.51
N ASP A 164 41.95 21.21 30.68
CA ASP A 164 42.93 22.28 30.47
C ASP A 164 43.13 22.64 28.98
N LYS A 165 42.74 21.77 28.05
CA LYS A 165 42.88 22.00 26.61
C LYS A 165 41.66 22.69 25.99
N PHE A 166 40.57 22.81 26.75
CA PHE A 166 39.33 23.50 26.36
C PHE A 166 39.15 24.85 27.07
N ARG A 167 40.17 25.29 27.82
CA ARG A 167 40.24 26.61 28.43
C ARG A 167 41.14 27.55 27.64
#